data_AF-A0A849A7H0-F1
#
_entry.id   AF-A0A849A7H0-F1
#
_cell.length_a   1.000
_cell.length_b   1.000
_cell.length_c   1.000
_cell.angle_alpha   90.00
_cell.angle_beta   90.00
_cell.angle_gamma   90.00
#
_symmetry.space_group_name_H-M   'P 1'
#
loop_
_entity.id
_entity.type
_entity.pdbx_description
1 polymer ?
#
loop_
_entity_poly.entity_id
_entity_poly.type
_entity_poly.pdbx_seq_one_letter_code
_entity_poly.pdbx_strand_id
1 'polypeptide(L)'
;MTHDTDLLPPPDPVVPCCDTAAYSYGEQCTCWVAEYDQPQQPIMPGPPPVRRSMCRDCAYRTDSPERADIGGDPLDFTRATPFYCHQGVRSVARWRHPSGAVIEAPAGAYDPPQTPGVIYAADGRPEPLCAGWAASNGLPRTYEPAGGAS
;
A
#
# COMPACT_ATOMS: atom_id res chain seq x y z
N MET A 1 -2.20 48.98 -42.80
CA MET A 1 -1.67 48.91 -41.42
C MET A 1 -2.83 48.53 -40.52
N THR A 2 -2.87 47.29 -40.04
CA THR A 2 -3.40 46.91 -38.71
C THR A 2 -3.00 45.46 -38.46
N HIS A 3 -1.98 45.38 -37.62
CA HIS A 3 -1.38 44.29 -36.85
C HIS A 3 -2.02 42.89 -36.90
N ASP A 4 -1.16 41.93 -37.27
CA ASP A 4 -1.07 40.58 -36.71
C ASP A 4 -1.69 40.50 -35.32
N THR A 5 -2.77 39.73 -35.21
CA THR A 5 -3.23 39.25 -33.92
C THR A 5 -2.47 37.96 -33.65
N ASP A 6 -1.37 38.13 -32.91
CA ASP A 6 -0.69 37.15 -32.07
C ASP A 6 -1.14 35.70 -32.23
N LEU A 7 -0.40 34.96 -33.06
CA LEU A 7 -0.09 33.57 -32.78
C LEU A 7 0.64 33.53 -31.44
N LEU A 8 -0.10 33.47 -30.33
CA LEU A 8 0.48 32.97 -29.09
C LEU A 8 1.00 31.55 -29.40
N PRO A 9 2.31 31.28 -29.32
CA PRO A 9 2.75 29.90 -29.30
C PRO A 9 2.03 29.19 -28.14
N PRO A 10 1.62 27.92 -28.33
CA PRO A 10 1.04 27.14 -27.24
C PRO A 10 1.96 27.21 -26.02
N PRO A 11 1.39 27.17 -24.80
CA PRO A 11 2.07 27.52 -23.56
C PRO A 11 3.43 26.84 -23.43
N ASP A 12 4.43 27.62 -22.97
CA ASP A 12 5.79 27.14 -22.65
C ASP A 12 5.69 25.84 -21.83
N PRO A 13 6.57 24.87 -22.11
CA PRO A 13 6.41 23.50 -21.64
C PRO A 13 6.26 23.53 -20.12
N VAL A 14 5.29 22.78 -19.61
CA VAL A 14 5.15 22.50 -18.18
C VAL A 14 6.53 22.12 -17.67
N VAL A 15 7.22 23.05 -17.01
CA VAL A 15 8.57 22.79 -16.52
C VAL A 15 8.42 21.59 -15.58
N PRO A 16 9.05 20.46 -15.91
CA PRO A 16 8.84 19.25 -15.14
C PRO A 16 9.25 19.53 -13.70
N CYS A 17 8.35 19.25 -12.76
CA CYS A 17 8.52 19.57 -11.34
C CYS A 17 9.61 18.72 -10.65
N CYS A 18 10.05 17.63 -11.29
CA CYS A 18 11.16 16.77 -10.87
C CYS A 18 11.83 16.10 -12.08
N ASP A 19 13.03 15.57 -11.86
CA ASP A 19 13.78 14.79 -12.86
C ASP A 19 12.95 13.64 -13.43
N THR A 20 12.19 12.93 -12.59
CA THR A 20 11.31 11.83 -13.04
C THR A 20 10.26 12.33 -14.03
N ALA A 21 9.63 13.49 -13.77
CA ALA A 21 8.69 14.09 -14.71
C ALA A 21 9.37 14.57 -16.00
N ALA A 22 10.62 15.03 -15.91
CA ALA A 22 11.39 15.42 -17.08
C ALA A 22 11.70 14.23 -17.99
N TYR A 23 12.14 13.11 -17.41
CA TYR A 23 12.53 11.91 -18.17
C TYR A 23 11.34 11.03 -18.59
N SER A 24 10.21 11.12 -17.89
CA SER A 24 8.96 10.43 -18.26
C SER A 24 8.02 11.28 -19.12
N TYR A 25 8.46 12.46 -19.56
CA TYR A 25 7.61 13.42 -20.29
C TYR A 25 6.29 13.74 -19.55
N GLY A 26 6.33 13.74 -18.22
CA GLY A 26 5.19 14.04 -17.34
C GLY A 26 4.32 12.85 -16.95
N GLU A 27 4.59 11.63 -17.45
CA GLU A 27 3.81 10.43 -17.09
C GLU A 27 4.04 9.98 -15.65
N GLN A 28 5.19 10.32 -15.06
CA GLN A 28 5.55 9.98 -13.70
C GLN A 28 6.04 11.21 -12.95
N CYS A 29 5.62 11.36 -11.70
CA CYS A 29 6.04 12.46 -10.86
C CYS A 29 6.38 11.92 -9.47
N THR A 30 7.60 12.18 -9.00
CA THR A 30 8.06 11.79 -7.66
C THR A 30 7.84 12.90 -6.62
N CYS A 31 7.28 14.03 -7.02
CA CYS A 31 6.93 15.11 -6.08
C CYS A 31 5.65 14.82 -5.29
N TRP A 32 4.86 13.81 -5.67
CA TRP A 32 3.67 13.43 -4.93
C TRP A 32 4.03 12.92 -3.54
N VAL A 33 3.50 13.58 -2.52
CA VAL A 33 3.65 13.17 -1.12
C VAL A 33 2.36 12.51 -0.68
N ALA A 34 2.45 11.29 -0.17
CA ALA A 34 1.32 10.59 0.43
C ALA A 34 0.92 11.28 1.75
N GLU A 35 -0.34 11.65 1.86
CA GLU A 35 -0.98 12.02 3.12
C GLU A 35 -1.79 10.81 3.59
N TYR A 36 -1.50 10.34 4.80
CA TYR A 36 -2.11 9.14 5.36
C TYR A 36 -3.38 9.47 6.14
N ASP A 37 -4.28 8.49 6.22
CA ASP A 37 -5.50 8.54 7.03
C ASP A 37 -5.21 8.62 8.54
N GLN A 38 -4.09 8.04 8.97
CA GLN A 38 -3.64 8.05 10.36
C GLN A 38 -2.11 8.11 10.47
N PRO A 39 -1.58 8.68 11.56
CA PRO A 39 -0.14 8.73 11.79
C PRO A 39 0.44 7.35 12.10
N GLN A 40 1.68 7.13 11.70
CA GLN A 40 2.45 5.94 12.07
C GLN A 40 3.15 6.15 13.43
N GLN A 41 2.89 5.26 14.37
CA GLN A 41 3.63 5.17 15.64
C GLN A 41 4.99 4.47 15.44
N PRO A 42 5.96 4.67 16.35
CA PRO A 42 7.24 3.99 16.29
C PRO A 42 7.09 2.47 16.20
N ILE A 43 7.88 1.84 15.31
CA ILE A 43 7.87 0.39 15.13
C ILE A 43 8.31 -0.29 16.43
N MET A 44 7.52 -1.27 16.87
CA MET A 44 7.81 -2.18 17.97
C MET A 44 8.08 -3.56 17.37
N PRO A 45 9.36 -3.95 17.18
CA PRO A 45 9.70 -5.23 16.58
C PRO A 45 9.16 -6.40 17.40
N GLY A 46 8.74 -7.46 16.70
CA GLY A 46 8.27 -8.69 17.31
C GLY A 46 7.69 -9.66 16.28
N PRO A 47 7.41 -10.90 16.68
CA PRO A 47 6.76 -11.86 15.80
C PRO A 47 5.31 -11.42 15.52
N PRO A 48 4.82 -11.53 14.27
CA PRO A 48 3.41 -11.29 13.98
C PRO A 48 2.53 -12.34 14.68
N PRO A 49 1.49 -11.90 15.41
CA PRO A 49 0.51 -12.82 15.98
C PRO A 49 -0.35 -13.42 14.85
N VAL A 50 -1.02 -14.54 15.11
CA VAL A 50 -2.07 -15.04 14.21
C VAL A 50 -3.44 -14.59 14.72
N ARG A 51 -4.30 -14.09 13.84
CA ARG A 51 -5.69 -13.76 14.20
C ARG A 51 -6.38 -15.00 14.76
N ARG A 52 -7.22 -14.80 15.78
CA ARG A 52 -8.03 -15.89 16.36
C ARG A 52 -9.11 -16.41 15.39
N SER A 53 -9.56 -15.57 14.47
CA SER A 53 -10.60 -15.89 13.48
C SER A 53 -10.35 -15.11 12.19
N MET A 54 -10.87 -15.64 11.08
CA MET A 54 -10.87 -14.94 9.79
C MET A 54 -11.75 -13.68 9.88
N CYS A 55 -11.30 -12.55 9.36
CA CYS A 55 -12.14 -11.34 9.20
C CYS A 55 -13.33 -11.60 8.28
N ARG A 56 -14.35 -10.72 8.31
CA ARG A 56 -15.62 -10.93 7.61
C ARG A 56 -15.42 -11.17 6.11
N ASP A 57 -14.54 -10.38 5.57
CA ASP A 57 -14.12 -10.22 4.19
C ASP A 57 -12.88 -11.06 3.84
N CYS A 58 -12.36 -11.88 4.75
CA CYS A 58 -11.13 -12.65 4.54
C CYS A 58 -11.13 -13.44 3.23
N ALA A 59 -10.12 -13.22 2.39
CA ALA A 59 -9.95 -13.92 1.12
C ALA A 59 -9.95 -15.47 1.18
N TYR A 60 -9.64 -16.07 2.33
CA TYR A 60 -9.71 -17.52 2.54
C TYR A 60 -11.14 -18.05 2.73
N ARG A 61 -12.15 -17.17 2.74
CA ARG A 61 -13.57 -17.54 2.74
C ARG A 61 -14.05 -17.71 1.30
N THR A 62 -14.88 -18.72 1.06
CA THR A 62 -15.31 -19.10 -0.29
C THR A 62 -15.92 -17.93 -1.07
N ASP A 63 -16.75 -17.13 -0.42
CA ASP A 63 -17.52 -16.04 -1.03
C ASP A 63 -17.02 -14.64 -0.63
N SER A 64 -15.73 -14.52 -0.30
CA SER A 64 -15.15 -13.23 0.08
C SER A 64 -14.97 -12.31 -1.14
N PRO A 65 -15.37 -11.02 -1.04
CA PRO A 65 -14.99 -10.01 -2.02
C PRO A 65 -13.47 -9.85 -2.17
N GLU A 66 -12.71 -9.86 -1.06
CA GLU A 66 -11.25 -9.79 -1.11
C GLU A 66 -10.64 -10.92 -1.95
N ARG A 67 -11.27 -12.11 -1.94
CA ARG A 67 -10.80 -13.24 -2.75
C ARG A 67 -10.83 -12.91 -4.24
N ALA A 68 -11.89 -12.25 -4.71
CA ALA A 68 -11.99 -11.80 -6.09
C ALA A 68 -10.97 -10.69 -6.39
N ASP A 69 -10.80 -9.75 -5.46
CA ASP A 69 -9.89 -8.60 -5.62
C ASP A 69 -8.42 -9.04 -5.71
N ILE A 70 -8.03 -10.13 -5.04
CA ILE A 70 -6.66 -10.66 -5.08
C ILE A 70 -6.43 -11.74 -6.15
N GLY A 71 -7.34 -11.86 -7.12
CA GLY A 71 -7.15 -12.72 -8.30
C GLY A 71 -7.86 -14.08 -8.25
N GLY A 72 -8.68 -14.34 -7.23
CA GLY A 72 -9.48 -15.55 -7.13
C GLY A 72 -8.66 -16.78 -6.71
N ASP A 73 -9.00 -17.94 -7.27
CA ASP A 73 -8.35 -19.20 -6.95
C ASP A 73 -7.26 -19.60 -7.97
N PRO A 74 -6.15 -20.20 -7.50
CA PRO A 74 -5.75 -20.41 -6.11
C PRO A 74 -5.10 -19.15 -5.49
N LEU A 75 -5.22 -19.00 -4.18
CA LEU A 75 -4.47 -18.00 -3.44
C LEU A 75 -2.97 -18.38 -3.40
N ASP A 76 -2.09 -17.60 -4.04
CA ASP A 76 -0.64 -17.87 -4.13
C ASP A 76 0.14 -17.43 -2.87
N PHE A 77 -0.42 -17.69 -1.69
CA PHE A 77 0.23 -17.38 -0.41
C PHE A 77 0.75 -18.66 0.24
N THR A 78 2.08 -18.73 0.33
CA THR A 78 2.82 -19.85 0.92
C THR A 78 3.38 -19.43 2.28
N ARG A 79 4.08 -20.34 2.97
CA ARG A 79 4.88 -19.96 4.15
C ARG A 79 5.97 -18.94 3.85
N ALA A 80 6.43 -18.80 2.60
CA ALA A 80 7.40 -17.79 2.19
C ALA A 80 6.74 -16.44 1.86
N THR A 81 5.44 -16.45 1.56
CA THR A 81 4.63 -15.27 1.22
C THR A 81 3.44 -15.16 2.18
N PRO A 82 3.69 -14.71 3.43
CA PRO A 82 2.65 -14.62 4.45
C PRO A 82 1.51 -13.67 4.07
N PHE A 83 0.28 -14.08 4.40
CA PHE A 83 -0.91 -13.24 4.21
C PHE A 83 -1.26 -12.50 5.51
N TYR A 84 -0.96 -11.20 5.53
CA TYR A 84 -1.27 -10.32 6.65
C TYR A 84 -2.68 -9.76 6.58
N CYS A 85 -3.26 -9.47 7.74
CA CYS A 85 -4.46 -8.66 7.82
C CYS A 85 -4.13 -7.18 7.55
N HIS A 86 -5.04 -6.49 6.87
CA HIS A 86 -4.95 -5.03 6.67
C HIS A 86 -5.58 -4.23 7.83
N GLN A 87 -6.06 -4.88 8.90
CA GLN A 87 -6.86 -4.18 9.92
C GLN A 87 -5.97 -3.47 10.92
N GLY A 88 -5.91 -2.15 10.82
CA GLY A 88 -5.06 -1.32 11.67
C GLY A 88 -3.84 -0.78 10.94
N VAL A 89 -3.59 -1.19 9.69
CA VAL A 89 -2.60 -0.54 8.84
C VAL A 89 -3.08 0.85 8.44
N ARG A 90 -2.14 1.77 8.25
CA ARG A 90 -2.43 3.06 7.63
C ARG A 90 -2.69 2.88 6.14
N SER A 91 -3.50 3.76 5.60
CA SER A 91 -3.78 3.87 4.16
C SER A 91 -3.39 5.26 3.69
N VAL A 92 -3.00 5.37 2.42
CA VAL A 92 -2.91 6.68 1.79
C VAL A 92 -4.33 7.21 1.67
N ALA A 93 -4.60 8.40 2.20
CA ALA A 93 -5.88 9.09 2.02
C ALA A 93 -5.87 9.85 0.68
N ARG A 94 -4.75 10.50 0.37
CA ARG A 94 -4.54 11.25 -0.88
C ARG A 94 -3.07 11.51 -1.12
N TRP A 95 -2.72 11.88 -2.35
CA TRP A 95 -1.41 12.41 -2.70
C TRP A 95 -1.50 13.91 -2.94
N ARG A 96 -0.57 14.67 -2.35
CA ARG A 96 -0.43 16.11 -2.57
C ARG A 96 0.83 16.41 -3.37
N HIS A 97 0.69 17.23 -4.41
CA HIS A 97 1.80 17.78 -5.17
C HIS A 97 2.19 19.17 -4.61
N PRO A 98 3.47 19.58 -4.66
CA PRO A 98 3.91 20.92 -4.25
C PRO A 98 3.22 22.08 -4.99
N SER A 99 2.68 21.84 -6.19
CA SER A 99 1.86 22.83 -6.92
C SER A 99 0.48 23.07 -6.29
N GLY A 100 0.09 22.28 -5.29
CA GLY A 100 -1.23 22.31 -4.67
C GLY A 100 -2.23 21.31 -5.25
N ALA A 101 -1.88 20.60 -6.34
CA ALA A 101 -2.73 19.53 -6.88
C ALA A 101 -2.89 18.37 -5.88
N VAL A 102 -4.07 17.74 -5.89
CA VAL A 102 -4.44 16.65 -4.99
C VAL A 102 -5.08 15.52 -5.79
N ILE A 103 -4.70 14.29 -5.49
CA ILE A 103 -5.32 13.06 -6.01
C ILE A 103 -5.83 12.26 -4.81
N GLU A 104 -7.13 12.01 -4.74
CA GLU A 104 -7.72 11.16 -3.71
C GLU A 104 -7.32 9.70 -3.95
N ALA A 105 -7.01 8.98 -2.87
CA ALA A 105 -6.63 7.58 -2.96
C ALA A 105 -7.85 6.68 -3.20
N PRO A 106 -7.70 5.60 -3.97
CA PRO A 106 -8.75 4.59 -4.06
C PRO A 106 -8.93 3.88 -2.72
N ALA A 107 -10.12 3.32 -2.49
CA ALA A 107 -10.36 2.45 -1.34
C ALA A 107 -9.36 1.28 -1.34
N GLY A 108 -8.78 0.97 -0.18
CA GLY A 108 -7.80 -0.11 -0.06
C GLY A 108 -6.37 0.27 -0.48
N ALA A 109 -6.05 1.56 -0.62
CA ALA A 109 -4.68 2.06 -0.79
C ALA A 109 -3.84 1.91 0.50
N TYR A 110 -3.75 0.69 1.02
CA TYR A 110 -2.98 0.35 2.21
C TYR A 110 -1.49 0.56 1.94
N ASP A 111 -0.81 1.24 2.87
CA ASP A 111 0.64 1.49 2.76
C ASP A 111 1.31 1.35 4.14
N PRO A 112 1.29 0.13 4.72
CA PRO A 112 1.95 -0.15 5.99
C PRO A 112 3.47 -0.04 5.83
N PRO A 113 4.20 0.40 6.87
CA PRO A 113 5.64 0.16 6.95
C PRO A 113 5.94 -1.33 6.90
N GLN A 114 7.05 -1.68 6.25
CA GLN A 114 7.48 -3.07 6.09
C GLN A 114 8.96 -3.20 6.47
N THR A 115 9.29 -4.24 7.23
CA THR A 115 10.65 -4.76 7.38
C THR A 115 10.72 -6.12 6.68
N PRO A 116 11.91 -6.70 6.43
CA PRO A 116 11.99 -8.01 5.79
C PRO A 116 11.07 -9.04 6.44
N GLY A 117 10.01 -9.44 5.72
CA GLY A 117 9.04 -10.44 6.15
C GLY A 117 8.04 -10.03 7.24
N VAL A 118 7.87 -8.73 7.58
CA VAL A 118 6.84 -8.26 8.53
C VAL A 118 6.29 -6.91 8.09
N ILE A 119 4.96 -6.77 8.10
CA ILE A 119 4.29 -5.46 7.96
C ILE A 119 3.79 -4.99 9.34
N TYR A 120 3.67 -3.68 9.52
CA TYR A 120 3.30 -3.08 10.80
C TYR A 120 2.00 -2.28 10.70
N ALA A 121 1.23 -2.36 11.78
CA ALA A 121 0.06 -1.54 12.01
C ALA A 121 0.47 -0.07 12.20
N ALA A 122 -0.49 0.84 12.07
CA ALA A 122 -0.28 2.25 12.37
C ALA A 122 0.09 2.47 13.85
N ASP A 123 -0.27 1.57 14.75
CA ASP A 123 0.13 1.61 16.17
C ASP A 123 1.55 1.11 16.43
N GLY A 124 2.27 0.69 15.39
CA GLY A 124 3.68 0.27 15.44
C GLY A 124 3.88 -1.22 15.74
N ARG A 125 2.82 -1.98 16.08
CA ARG A 125 2.94 -3.43 16.32
C ARG A 125 2.96 -4.21 15.00
N PRO A 126 3.56 -5.41 14.98
CA PRO A 126 3.44 -6.31 13.84
C PRO A 126 1.97 -6.62 13.53
N GLU A 127 1.58 -6.54 12.26
CA GLU A 127 0.22 -6.90 11.86
C GLU A 127 -0.03 -8.38 12.08
N PRO A 128 -1.24 -8.76 12.54
CA PRO A 128 -1.60 -10.15 12.63
C PRO A 128 -1.65 -10.83 11.26
N LEU A 129 -1.19 -12.08 11.23
CA LEU A 129 -1.41 -12.98 10.10
C LEU A 129 -2.86 -13.42 10.05
N CYS A 130 -3.33 -13.63 8.82
CA CYS A 130 -4.65 -14.11 8.57
C CYS A 130 -4.84 -15.55 9.10
N ALA A 131 -5.94 -15.77 9.80
CA ALA A 131 -6.28 -17.09 10.36
C ALA A 131 -6.49 -18.16 9.27
N GLY A 132 -7.05 -17.78 8.11
CA GLY A 132 -7.30 -18.71 7.00
C GLY A 132 -6.01 -19.17 6.32
N TRP A 133 -5.08 -18.24 6.09
CA TRP A 133 -3.73 -18.56 5.60
C TRP A 133 -2.98 -19.44 6.61
N ALA A 134 -3.03 -19.07 7.89
CA ALA A 134 -2.37 -19.84 8.95
C ALA A 134 -2.92 -21.27 9.05
N ALA A 135 -4.24 -21.44 8.96
CA ALA A 135 -4.87 -22.76 8.94
C ALA A 135 -4.46 -23.58 7.71
N SER A 136 -4.49 -22.97 6.52
CA SER A 136 -4.09 -23.63 5.26
C SER A 136 -2.62 -24.04 5.24
N ASN A 137 -1.78 -23.31 5.97
CA ASN A 137 -0.33 -23.57 6.08
C ASN A 137 0.06 -24.30 7.37
N GLY A 138 -0.89 -24.73 8.21
CA GLY A 138 -0.63 -25.49 9.45
C GLY A 138 0.23 -24.75 10.48
N LEU A 139 0.00 -23.45 10.67
CA LEU A 139 0.81 -22.61 11.56
C LEU A 139 0.23 -22.49 12.99
N PRO A 140 1.09 -22.38 14.01
CA PRO A 140 0.68 -22.11 15.39
C PRO A 140 0.18 -20.66 15.56
N ARG A 141 -0.34 -20.31 16.74
CA ARG A 141 -0.94 -18.98 17.04
C ARG A 141 0.04 -17.78 16.94
N THR A 142 1.33 -18.05 16.84
CA THR A 142 2.40 -17.06 16.63
C THR A 142 3.33 -17.61 15.56
N TYR A 143 3.77 -16.77 14.63
CA TYR A 143 4.63 -17.17 13.53
C TYR A 143 5.91 -16.35 13.55
N GLU A 144 7.05 -17.02 13.45
CA GLU A 144 8.33 -16.38 13.22
C GLU A 144 8.65 -16.47 11.72
N PRO A 145 8.86 -15.34 11.02
CA PRO A 145 9.22 -15.35 9.61
C PRO A 145 10.54 -16.10 9.40
N ALA A 146 10.58 -16.94 8.36
CA ALA A 146 11.81 -17.60 7.93
C ALA A 146 12.78 -16.54 7.35
N GLY A 147 13.61 -15.96 8.21
CA GLY A 147 14.52 -14.88 7.81
C GLY A 147 14.77 -13.80 8.86
N GLY A 148 14.34 -13.99 10.11
CA GLY A 148 14.81 -13.17 11.24
C GLY A 148 16.32 -13.35 11.44
N ALA A 149 17.11 -12.64 10.64
CA ALA A 149 18.54 -12.55 10.82
C ALA A 149 18.84 -11.75 12.11
N SER A 150 19.58 -12.39 13.00
CA SER A 150 20.31 -11.75 14.10
C SER A 150 21.31 -10.72 13.60
#